data_AF-A0A3M5D8E7-F1
#
_entry.id   AF-A0A3M5D8E7-F1
#
_cell.length_a   1.000
_cell.length_b   1.000
_cell.length_c   1.000
_cell.angle_alpha   90.00
_cell.angle_beta   90.00
_cell.angle_gamma   90.00
#
_symmetry.space_group_name_H-M   'P 1'
#
loop_
_entity.id
_entity.type
_entity.pdbx_description
1 polymer ?
#
loop_
_entity_poly.entity_id
_entity_poly.type
_entity_poly.pdbx_seq_one_letter_code
_entity_poly.pdbx_strand_id
1 'polypeptide(L)'
;MIPFTETIFLWQSGVMLLALILVSLVIAYMTAPSAASARDAKDCGVDVSFTAPARLAPTRPGEWLEHSPLLIILLVLLAGGWLVHEFSTKPAILAISGLNTYNLLFLMLGALLHWRPRSFLDAVARAVPTTTGVLIQFPLYGSIAAIMTTVNGSDGETLAHHISTFFVQIASHDTYALLMGVYSAVLGFFIPSGGGKWIIEAPYVMQVANELQYHLGWAVQIYNAAEAL
;
A
#
# COMPACT_ATOMS: atom_id res chain seq x y z
N MET A 1 0.15 -0.14 20.98
CA MET A 1 0.61 0.32 19.65
C MET A 1 1.99 0.94 19.84
N ILE A 2 2.98 0.54 19.04
CA ILE A 2 4.33 1.10 19.09
C ILE A 2 4.34 2.40 18.26
N PRO A 3 4.88 3.52 18.75
CA PRO A 3 4.95 4.77 17.99
C PRO A 3 5.72 4.64 16.67
N PHE A 4 5.33 5.39 15.64
CA PHE A 4 6.08 5.41 14.36
C PHE A 4 7.51 5.94 14.50
N THR A 5 7.77 6.79 15.49
CA THR A 5 9.10 7.28 15.85
C THR A 5 10.04 6.16 16.30
N GLU A 6 9.49 5.05 16.78
CA GLU A 6 10.25 3.86 17.21
C GLU A 6 10.24 2.76 16.13
N THR A 7 9.67 3.02 14.95
CA THR A 7 9.58 2.01 13.88
C THR A 7 9.99 2.57 12.52
N ILE A 8 9.04 3.15 11.78
CA ILE A 8 9.24 3.58 10.39
C ILE A 8 10.11 4.84 10.31
N PHE A 9 10.04 5.75 11.31
CA PHE A 9 10.79 7.01 11.30
C PHE A 9 12.18 6.94 11.94
N LEU A 10 12.73 5.73 12.09
CA LEU A 10 14.12 5.56 12.48
C LEU A 10 15.08 6.09 11.40
N TRP A 11 16.26 6.57 11.81
CA TRP A 11 17.24 7.10 10.86
C TRP A 11 17.73 6.01 9.89
N GLN A 12 17.81 4.75 10.34
CA GLN A 12 18.14 3.60 9.50
C GLN A 12 17.14 3.44 8.34
N SER A 13 15.85 3.63 8.64
CA SER A 13 14.78 3.63 7.64
C SER A 13 14.98 4.75 6.61
N GLY A 14 15.38 5.95 7.07
CA GLY A 14 15.71 7.07 6.18
C GLY A 14 16.91 6.80 5.28
N VAL A 15 17.98 6.20 5.83
CA VAL A 15 19.18 5.81 5.05
C VAL A 15 18.84 4.72 4.04
N MET A 16 18.07 3.70 4.44
CA MET A 16 17.62 2.64 3.53
C MET A 16 16.75 3.19 2.42
N LEU A 17 15.79 4.06 2.73
CA LEU A 17 14.96 4.72 1.73
C LEU A 17 15.82 5.52 0.74
N LEU A 18 16.77 6.31 1.23
CA LEU A 18 17.67 7.08 0.37
C LEU A 18 18.53 6.15 -0.51
N ALA A 19 19.08 5.08 0.06
CA ALA A 19 19.86 4.10 -0.70
C ALA A 19 19.03 3.45 -1.81
N LEU A 20 17.80 3.01 -1.51
CA LEU A 20 16.89 2.45 -2.49
C LEU A 20 16.55 3.46 -3.60
N ILE A 21 16.22 4.71 -3.24
CA ILE A 21 15.96 5.78 -4.21
C ILE A 21 17.17 5.99 -5.12
N LEU A 22 18.37 6.13 -4.56
CA LEU A 22 19.59 6.38 -5.34
C LEU A 22 19.90 5.21 -6.29
N VAL A 23 19.83 3.97 -5.80
CA VAL A 23 20.08 2.78 -6.60
C VAL A 23 19.03 2.66 -7.71
N SER A 24 17.74 2.82 -7.40
CA SER A 24 16.67 2.80 -8.41
C SER A 24 16.84 3.90 -9.45
N LEU A 25 17.24 5.11 -9.05
CA LEU A 25 17.51 6.21 -9.99
C LEU A 25 18.71 5.90 -10.89
N VAL A 26 19.79 5.34 -10.35
CA VAL A 26 20.96 4.93 -11.14
C VAL A 26 20.58 3.85 -12.14
N ILE A 27 19.86 2.82 -11.72
CA ILE A 27 19.37 1.74 -12.61
C ILE A 27 18.45 2.33 -13.68
N ALA A 28 17.46 3.14 -13.30
CA ALA A 28 16.53 3.77 -14.24
C ALA A 28 17.27 4.66 -15.25
N TYR A 29 18.27 5.43 -14.82
CA TYR A 29 19.08 6.26 -15.71
C TYR A 29 19.94 5.42 -16.65
N MET A 30 20.59 4.36 -16.16
CA MET A 30 21.44 3.49 -16.97
C MET A 30 20.66 2.61 -17.96
N THR A 31 19.41 2.27 -17.63
CA THR A 31 18.53 1.43 -18.46
C THR A 31 17.60 2.24 -19.36
N ALA A 32 17.47 3.55 -19.12
CA ALA A 32 16.68 4.43 -19.96
C ALA A 32 17.18 4.38 -21.41
N PRO A 33 16.27 4.23 -22.40
CA PRO A 33 16.67 4.20 -23.80
C PRO A 33 17.30 5.53 -24.20
N SER A 34 18.37 5.46 -25.00
CA SER A 34 18.96 6.64 -25.62
C SER A 34 17.95 7.37 -26.52
N ALA A 35 18.19 8.65 -26.81
CA ALA A 35 17.33 9.43 -27.72
C ALA A 35 17.16 8.78 -29.11
N ALA A 36 18.12 7.97 -29.56
CA ALA A 36 18.04 7.25 -30.83
C ALA A 36 17.13 6.00 -30.78
N SER A 37 16.91 5.44 -29.60
CA SER A 37 16.12 4.23 -29.37
C SER A 37 14.79 4.47 -28.67
N ALA A 38 14.59 5.67 -28.12
CA ALA A 38 13.34 6.08 -27.50
C ALA A 38 12.24 6.18 -28.57
N ARG A 39 11.07 5.62 -28.28
CA ARG A 39 9.87 5.76 -29.10
C ARG A 39 8.84 6.49 -28.26
N ASP A 40 8.25 7.54 -28.81
CA ASP A 40 7.17 8.24 -28.12
C ASP A 40 5.82 7.51 -28.32
N ALA A 41 4.78 8.02 -27.68
CA ALA A 41 3.44 7.43 -27.82
C ALA A 41 2.95 7.47 -29.28
N LYS A 42 3.33 8.50 -30.04
CA LYS A 42 2.96 8.66 -31.45
C LYS A 42 3.65 7.61 -32.33
N ASP A 43 4.93 7.32 -32.08
CA ASP A 43 5.70 6.26 -32.74
C ASP A 43 5.13 4.87 -32.44
N CYS A 44 4.46 4.71 -31.30
CA CYS A 44 3.75 3.49 -30.90
C CYS A 44 2.30 3.44 -31.44
N GLY A 45 1.84 4.47 -32.17
CA GLY A 45 0.46 4.56 -32.66
C GLY A 45 -0.58 4.78 -31.55
N VAL A 46 -0.14 5.22 -30.37
CA VAL A 46 -0.99 5.50 -29.21
C VAL A 46 -1.40 6.96 -29.21
N ASP A 47 -2.70 7.22 -29.36
CA ASP A 47 -3.24 8.56 -29.16
C ASP A 47 -3.31 8.89 -27.66
N VAL A 48 -2.55 9.91 -27.26
CA VAL A 48 -2.52 10.43 -25.89
C VAL A 48 -3.47 11.61 -25.68
N SER A 49 -4.28 11.95 -26.69
CA SER A 49 -5.26 13.02 -26.58
C SER A 49 -6.33 12.67 -25.53
N PHE A 50 -6.44 13.51 -24.50
CA PHE A 50 -7.48 13.33 -23.48
C PHE A 50 -8.81 13.83 -24.02
N THR A 51 -9.69 12.92 -24.40
CA THR A 51 -11.09 13.25 -24.71
C THR A 51 -11.91 13.13 -23.43
N ALA A 52 -12.32 14.27 -22.87
CA ALA A 52 -13.21 14.27 -21.72
C ALA A 52 -14.55 13.58 -22.10
N PRO A 53 -15.03 12.61 -21.32
CA PRO A 53 -16.28 11.94 -21.62
C PRO A 53 -17.45 12.95 -21.65
N ALA A 54 -18.38 12.74 -22.57
CA ALA A 54 -19.56 13.58 -22.70
C ALA A 54 -20.38 13.56 -21.41
N ARG A 55 -20.79 14.74 -20.94
CA ARG A 55 -21.65 14.86 -19.75
C ARG A 55 -23.04 14.32 -20.09
N LEU A 56 -23.44 13.26 -19.42
CA LEU A 56 -24.81 12.75 -19.52
C LEU A 56 -25.76 13.78 -18.91
N ALA A 57 -26.85 14.08 -19.61
CA ALA A 57 -27.91 14.93 -19.09
C ALA A 57 -28.72 14.16 -18.04
N PRO A 58 -29.16 14.79 -16.94
CA PRO A 58 -30.03 14.15 -15.97
C PRO A 58 -31.32 13.63 -16.64
N THR A 59 -31.63 12.35 -16.48
CA THR A 59 -32.83 11.73 -17.03
C THR A 59 -33.97 11.66 -16.02
N ARG A 60 -33.66 11.81 -14.72
CA ARG A 60 -34.60 11.70 -13.61
C ARG A 60 -34.42 12.85 -12.62
N PRO A 61 -35.50 13.34 -11.96
CA PRO A 61 -35.40 14.44 -10.99
C PRO A 61 -34.40 14.20 -9.85
N GLY A 62 -34.26 12.94 -9.39
CA GLY A 62 -33.34 12.58 -8.31
C GLY A 62 -31.86 12.70 -8.68
N GLU A 63 -31.51 12.67 -9.96
CA GLU A 63 -30.12 12.74 -10.42
C GLU A 63 -29.51 14.13 -10.24
N TRP A 64 -30.31 15.17 -9.96
CA TRP A 64 -29.81 16.51 -9.72
C TRP A 64 -28.79 16.56 -8.57
N LEU A 65 -28.97 15.76 -7.51
CA LEU A 65 -28.02 15.69 -6.40
C LEU A 65 -26.65 15.11 -6.82
N GLU A 66 -26.63 14.18 -7.77
CA GLU A 66 -25.38 13.61 -8.31
C GLU A 66 -24.62 14.59 -9.21
N HIS A 67 -25.35 15.55 -9.80
CA HIS A 67 -24.80 16.59 -10.67
C HIS A 67 -24.52 17.91 -9.93
N SER A 68 -24.98 18.02 -8.68
CA SER A 68 -24.75 19.16 -7.80
C SER A 68 -23.51 18.91 -6.93
N PRO A 69 -22.68 19.94 -6.67
CA PRO A 69 -21.55 19.80 -5.74
C PRO A 69 -21.99 19.76 -4.28
N LEU A 70 -23.25 20.04 -3.97
CA LEU A 70 -23.76 20.21 -2.61
C LEU A 70 -23.47 18.99 -1.72
N LEU A 71 -23.65 17.78 -2.23
CA LEU A 71 -23.35 16.56 -1.47
C LEU A 71 -21.86 16.41 -1.15
N ILE A 72 -20.99 16.69 -2.12
CA ILE A 72 -19.53 16.62 -1.91
C ILE A 72 -19.08 17.70 -0.93
N ILE A 73 -19.55 18.93 -1.10
CA ILE A 73 -19.20 20.04 -0.19
C ILE A 73 -19.63 19.70 1.24
N LEU A 74 -20.85 19.20 1.44
CA LEU A 74 -21.33 18.79 2.76
C LEU A 74 -20.44 17.68 3.37
N LEU A 75 -20.15 16.62 2.61
CA LEU A 75 -19.31 15.52 3.08
C LEU A 75 -17.89 15.96 3.40
N VAL A 76 -17.30 16.80 2.55
CA VAL A 76 -15.95 17.36 2.74
C VAL A 76 -15.91 18.27 3.96
N LEU A 77 -16.96 19.07 4.23
CA LEU A 77 -17.04 19.89 5.43
C LEU A 77 -17.15 19.04 6.70
N LEU A 78 -17.97 17.99 6.68
CA LEU A 78 -18.10 17.06 7.81
C LEU A 78 -16.79 16.30 8.07
N ALA A 79 -16.17 15.75 7.02
CA ALA A 79 -14.89 15.08 7.11
C ALA A 79 -13.77 16.05 7.51
N GLY A 80 -13.81 17.30 7.02
CA GLY A 80 -12.89 18.36 7.41
C GLY A 80 -13.01 18.71 8.90
N GLY A 81 -14.24 18.80 9.42
CA GLY A 81 -14.48 18.97 10.85
C GLY A 81 -13.92 17.82 11.68
N TRP A 82 -14.13 16.58 11.23
CA TRP A 82 -13.53 15.40 11.87
C TRP A 82 -12.00 15.40 11.79
N LEU A 83 -11.41 15.76 10.66
CA LEU A 83 -9.96 15.88 10.48
C LEU A 83 -9.39 16.95 11.42
N VAL A 84 -10.01 18.12 11.52
CA VAL A 84 -9.59 19.17 12.49
C VAL A 84 -9.59 18.61 13.91
N HIS A 85 -10.64 17.88 14.30
CA HIS A 85 -10.70 17.24 15.61
C HIS A 85 -9.55 16.23 15.82
N GLU A 86 -9.33 15.35 14.84
CA GLU A 86 -8.29 14.31 14.88
C GLU A 86 -6.89 14.92 15.01
N PHE A 87 -6.57 15.97 14.24
CA PHE A 87 -5.28 16.67 14.31
C PHE A 87 -5.14 17.58 15.54
N SER A 88 -6.24 18.02 16.16
CA SER A 88 -6.20 18.81 17.40
C SER A 88 -5.99 17.96 18.66
N THR A 89 -6.37 16.69 18.61
CA THR A 89 -6.35 15.78 19.78
C THR A 89 -5.14 14.84 19.80
N LYS A 90 -4.44 14.69 18.68
CA LYS A 90 -3.31 13.76 18.51
C LYS A 90 -2.11 14.49 17.91
N PRO A 91 -0.88 14.02 18.18
CA PRO A 91 0.29 14.48 17.44
C PRO A 91 0.07 14.33 15.92
N ALA A 92 0.39 15.38 15.15
CA ALA A 92 0.08 15.43 13.72
C ALA A 92 0.57 14.19 12.94
N ILE A 93 1.75 13.67 13.31
CA ILE A 93 2.33 12.50 12.68
C ILE A 93 1.51 11.22 12.94
N LEU A 94 0.92 11.07 14.13
CA LEU A 94 0.06 9.94 14.47
C LEU A 94 -1.34 10.09 13.84
N ALA A 95 -1.85 11.32 13.78
CA ALA A 95 -3.12 11.62 13.11
C ALA A 95 -3.06 11.24 11.63
N ILE A 96 -2.05 11.72 10.90
CA ILE A 96 -1.95 11.51 9.44
C ILE A 96 -1.63 10.06 9.05
N SER A 97 -0.88 9.34 9.88
CA SER A 97 -0.49 7.95 9.64
C SER A 97 -1.55 6.94 10.07
N GLY A 98 -2.61 7.38 10.75
CA GLY A 98 -3.78 6.54 11.01
C GLY A 98 -4.48 6.15 9.72
N LEU A 99 -4.65 4.85 9.47
CA LEU A 99 -5.21 4.32 8.22
C LEU A 99 -6.58 4.95 7.87
N ASN A 100 -7.44 5.15 8.88
CA ASN A 100 -8.74 5.79 8.68
C ASN A 100 -8.62 7.26 8.28
N THR A 101 -7.72 8.01 8.93
CA THR A 101 -7.45 9.41 8.60
C THR A 101 -6.90 9.53 7.21
N TYR A 102 -5.92 8.68 6.86
CA TYR A 102 -5.31 8.62 5.55
C TYR A 102 -6.37 8.34 4.47
N ASN A 103 -7.16 7.28 4.64
CA ASN A 103 -8.20 6.89 3.68
C ASN A 103 -9.27 7.98 3.51
N LEU A 104 -9.78 8.53 4.62
CA LEU A 104 -10.80 9.57 4.57
C LEU A 104 -10.26 10.85 3.90
N LEU A 105 -9.04 11.27 4.23
CA LEU A 105 -8.39 12.43 3.63
C LEU A 105 -8.31 12.30 2.12
N PHE A 106 -7.75 11.20 1.61
CA PHE A 106 -7.59 11.00 0.16
C PHE A 106 -8.92 10.77 -0.55
N LEU A 107 -9.88 10.08 0.07
CA LEU A 107 -11.22 9.91 -0.50
C LEU A 107 -11.93 11.25 -0.65
N MET A 108 -11.91 12.08 0.39
CA MET A 108 -12.55 13.40 0.39
C MET A 108 -11.83 14.39 -0.52
N LEU A 109 -10.50 14.36 -0.56
CA LEU A 109 -9.70 15.16 -1.50
C LEU A 109 -10.03 14.77 -2.94
N GLY A 110 -10.06 13.48 -3.26
CA GLY A 110 -10.47 12.98 -4.57
C GLY A 110 -11.88 13.41 -4.94
N ALA A 111 -12.85 13.25 -4.03
CA ALA A 111 -14.21 13.72 -4.24
C ALA A 111 -14.27 15.23 -4.51
N LEU A 112 -13.58 16.04 -3.69
CA LEU A 112 -13.53 17.49 -3.84
C LEU A 112 -12.96 17.92 -5.20
N LEU A 113 -11.85 17.30 -5.62
CA LEU A 113 -11.21 17.57 -6.92
C LEU A 113 -12.13 17.24 -8.11
N HIS A 114 -13.03 16.26 -7.96
CA HIS A 114 -14.03 15.92 -8.95
C HIS A 114 -15.29 16.80 -8.91
N TRP A 115 -15.47 17.60 -7.85
CA TRP A 115 -16.54 18.57 -7.62
C TRP A 115 -17.98 18.01 -7.52
N ARG A 116 -18.35 17.01 -8.33
CA ARG A 116 -19.69 16.41 -8.41
C ARG A 116 -19.62 14.90 -8.19
N PRO A 117 -20.57 14.29 -7.44
CA PRO A 117 -20.59 12.85 -7.22
C PRO A 117 -20.53 12.04 -8.51
N ARG A 118 -21.28 12.44 -9.54
CA ARG A 118 -21.29 11.76 -10.84
C ARG A 118 -19.90 11.73 -11.48
N SER A 119 -19.19 12.86 -11.47
CA SER A 119 -17.84 12.94 -12.05
C SER A 119 -16.85 12.05 -11.32
N PHE A 120 -16.94 12.01 -9.98
CA PHE A 120 -16.11 11.12 -9.15
C PHE A 120 -16.40 9.65 -9.47
N LEU A 121 -17.67 9.24 -9.48
CA LEU A 121 -18.07 7.86 -9.79
C LEU A 121 -17.66 7.43 -11.21
N ASP A 122 -17.84 8.30 -12.20
CA ASP A 122 -17.41 8.01 -13.58
C ASP A 122 -15.89 7.85 -13.65
N ALA A 123 -15.13 8.63 -12.88
CA ALA A 123 -13.66 8.48 -12.81
C ALA A 123 -13.25 7.18 -12.12
N VAL A 124 -13.88 6.82 -11.01
CA VAL A 124 -13.67 5.53 -10.33
C VAL A 124 -13.99 4.38 -11.27
N ALA A 125 -15.13 4.41 -11.98
CA ALA A 125 -15.52 3.37 -12.92
C ALA A 125 -14.51 3.17 -14.07
N ARG A 126 -13.87 4.24 -14.54
CA ARG A 126 -12.78 4.16 -15.54
C ARG A 126 -11.47 3.62 -14.95
N ALA A 127 -11.20 3.87 -13.67
CA ALA A 127 -10.00 3.37 -13.00
C ALA A 127 -10.10 1.87 -12.66
N VAL A 128 -11.30 1.38 -12.30
CA VAL A 128 -11.51 -0.02 -11.85
C VAL A 128 -10.92 -1.07 -12.81
N PRO A 129 -11.12 -1.01 -14.15
CA PRO A 129 -10.52 -1.97 -15.08
C PRO A 129 -9.00 -2.08 -14.92
N THR A 130 -8.31 -0.94 -14.75
CA THR A 130 -6.85 -0.90 -14.58
C THR A 130 -6.37 -1.46 -13.24
N THR A 131 -7.26 -1.53 -12.24
CA THR A 131 -6.96 -2.06 -10.90
C THR A 131 -7.61 -3.41 -10.62
N THR A 132 -8.24 -4.06 -11.61
CA THR A 132 -9.02 -5.29 -11.43
C THR A 132 -8.20 -6.40 -10.75
N GLY A 133 -6.95 -6.58 -11.18
CA GLY A 133 -6.05 -7.58 -10.58
C GLY A 133 -5.87 -7.35 -9.08
N VAL A 134 -5.59 -6.11 -8.68
CA VAL A 134 -5.44 -5.72 -7.27
C VAL A 134 -6.72 -5.95 -6.48
N LEU A 135 -7.88 -5.57 -7.02
CA LEU A 135 -9.18 -5.73 -6.36
C LEU A 135 -9.53 -7.20 -6.09
N ILE A 136 -9.13 -8.11 -6.97
CA ILE A 136 -9.34 -9.56 -6.78
C ILE A 136 -8.28 -10.15 -5.84
N GLN A 137 -7.03 -9.73 -5.97
CA GLN A 137 -5.90 -10.27 -5.21
C GLN A 137 -5.99 -9.95 -3.72
N PHE A 138 -6.32 -8.72 -3.33
CA PHE A 138 -6.30 -8.30 -1.92
C PHE A 138 -7.21 -9.15 -0.99
N PRO A 139 -8.48 -9.43 -1.36
CA PRO A 139 -9.32 -10.34 -0.58
C PRO A 139 -8.76 -11.76 -0.48
N LEU A 140 -8.14 -12.27 -1.55
CA LEU A 140 -7.53 -13.61 -1.56
C LEU A 140 -6.31 -13.66 -0.63
N TYR A 141 -5.43 -12.65 -0.68
CA TYR A 141 -4.29 -12.54 0.23
C TYR A 141 -4.73 -12.41 1.68
N GLY A 142 -5.77 -11.61 1.96
CA GLY A 142 -6.36 -11.52 3.29
C GLY A 142 -6.91 -12.88 3.78
N SER A 143 -7.53 -13.65 2.89
CA SER A 143 -8.04 -14.99 3.20
C SER A 143 -6.91 -15.98 3.50
N ILE A 144 -5.83 -15.95 2.71
CA ILE A 144 -4.63 -16.77 2.96
C ILE A 144 -4.02 -16.41 4.32
N ALA A 145 -3.83 -15.12 4.59
CA ALA A 145 -3.31 -14.67 5.88
C ALA A 145 -4.20 -15.11 7.05
N ALA A 146 -5.52 -15.04 6.90
CA ALA A 146 -6.45 -15.55 7.90
C ALA A 146 -6.27 -17.06 8.11
N ILE A 147 -6.21 -17.87 7.05
CA ILE A 147 -5.95 -19.31 7.15
C ILE A 147 -4.62 -19.57 7.88
N MET A 148 -3.56 -18.83 7.51
CA MET A 148 -2.24 -19.01 8.11
C MET A 148 -2.17 -18.65 9.60
N THR A 149 -2.98 -17.70 10.06
CA THR A 149 -2.87 -17.11 11.41
C THR A 149 -4.00 -17.44 12.36
N THR A 150 -5.12 -17.97 11.86
CA THR A 150 -6.32 -18.19 12.69
C THR A 150 -6.80 -19.64 12.68
N VAL A 151 -6.46 -20.41 11.64
CA VAL A 151 -6.88 -21.81 11.55
C VAL A 151 -5.83 -22.68 12.23
N ASN A 152 -6.25 -23.34 13.31
CA ASN A 152 -5.39 -24.27 14.03
C ASN A 152 -5.32 -25.61 13.30
N GLY A 153 -4.12 -26.19 13.28
CA GLY A 153 -3.86 -27.55 12.81
C GLY A 153 -4.35 -28.61 13.80
N SER A 154 -4.10 -29.88 13.47
CA SER A 154 -4.43 -31.02 14.33
C SER A 154 -3.70 -31.02 15.68
N ASP A 155 -2.58 -30.31 15.75
CA ASP A 155 -1.76 -30.10 16.94
C ASP A 155 -2.15 -28.85 17.76
N GLY A 156 -3.15 -28.09 17.29
CA GLY A 156 -3.64 -26.89 17.96
C GLY A 156 -2.90 -25.60 17.58
N GLU A 157 -1.84 -25.67 16.77
CA GLU A 157 -1.03 -24.52 16.37
C GLU A 157 -1.35 -24.05 14.95
N THR A 158 -1.09 -22.78 14.66
CA THR A 158 -1.33 -22.20 13.33
C THR A 158 -0.16 -22.48 12.38
N LEU A 159 -0.42 -22.44 11.07
CA LEU A 159 0.68 -22.60 10.09
C LEU A 159 1.74 -21.51 10.24
N ALA A 160 1.34 -20.27 10.55
CA ALA A 160 2.28 -19.18 10.84
C ALA A 160 3.19 -19.50 12.03
N HIS A 161 2.66 -20.12 13.10
CA HIS A 161 3.45 -20.55 14.26
C HIS A 161 4.49 -21.62 13.90
N HIS A 162 4.13 -22.58 13.04
CA HIS A 162 5.07 -23.61 12.57
C HIS A 162 6.22 -22.99 11.75
N ILE A 163 5.89 -22.06 10.85
CA ILE A 163 6.89 -21.36 10.04
C ILE A 163 7.79 -20.49 10.93
N SER A 164 7.23 -19.76 11.89
CA SER A 164 8.03 -18.95 12.81
C SER A 164 8.97 -19.82 13.65
N THR A 165 8.48 -20.93 14.19
CA THR A 165 9.29 -21.86 15.00
C THR A 165 10.46 -22.40 14.19
N PHE A 166 10.24 -22.79 12.93
CA PHE A 166 11.31 -23.21 12.03
C PHE A 166 12.39 -22.13 11.89
N PHE A 167 11.99 -20.89 11.63
CA PHE A 167 12.94 -19.80 11.45
C PHE A 167 13.69 -19.43 12.74
N VAL A 168 13.02 -19.45 13.90
CA VAL A 168 13.66 -19.20 15.20
C VAL A 168 14.72 -20.25 15.52
N GLN A 169 14.53 -21.50 15.07
CA GLN A 169 15.51 -22.57 15.29
C GLN A 169 16.80 -22.40 14.46
N ILE A 170 16.73 -21.73 13.32
CA ILE A 170 17.88 -21.60 12.39
C ILE A 170 18.47 -20.19 12.34
N ALA A 171 17.73 -19.18 12.78
CA ALA A 171 18.17 -17.79 12.83
C ALA A 171 18.63 -17.41 14.24
N SER A 172 19.50 -16.41 14.32
CA SER A 172 19.84 -15.68 15.53
C SER A 172 19.51 -14.20 15.32
N HIS A 173 19.60 -13.40 16.38
CA HIS A 173 19.43 -11.94 16.29
C HIS A 173 20.30 -11.34 15.17
N ASP A 174 21.55 -11.79 15.03
CA ASP A 174 22.50 -11.21 14.07
C ASP A 174 22.35 -11.76 12.64
N THR A 175 21.77 -12.95 12.46
CA THR A 175 21.54 -13.55 11.14
C THR A 175 20.13 -13.32 10.61
N TYR A 176 19.20 -12.81 11.44
CA TYR A 176 17.80 -12.56 11.09
C TYR A 176 17.65 -11.75 9.81
N ALA A 177 18.38 -10.63 9.69
CA ALA A 177 18.26 -9.72 8.55
C ALA A 177 18.60 -10.38 7.22
N LEU A 178 19.69 -11.15 7.19
CA LEU A 178 20.11 -11.86 5.99
C LEU A 178 19.12 -12.95 5.62
N LEU A 179 18.72 -13.76 6.62
CA LEU A 179 17.87 -14.92 6.39
C LEU A 179 16.46 -14.51 5.94
N MET A 180 15.84 -13.56 6.63
CA MET A 180 14.53 -13.04 6.27
C MET A 180 14.55 -12.24 4.97
N GLY A 181 15.61 -11.48 4.71
CA GLY A 181 15.77 -10.75 3.46
C GLY A 181 15.84 -11.69 2.26
N VAL A 182 16.69 -12.73 2.32
CA VAL A 182 16.79 -13.74 1.25
C VAL A 182 15.48 -14.51 1.09
N TYR A 183 14.87 -14.94 2.20
CA TYR A 183 13.58 -15.61 2.18
C TYR A 183 12.50 -14.77 1.48
N SER A 184 12.36 -13.50 1.88
CA SER A 184 11.33 -12.62 1.33
C SER A 184 11.60 -12.24 -0.13
N ALA A 185 12.87 -12.11 -0.55
CA ALA A 185 13.23 -11.92 -1.95
C ALA A 185 12.86 -13.15 -2.79
N VAL A 186 13.16 -14.36 -2.29
CA VAL A 186 12.78 -15.61 -2.97
C VAL A 186 11.25 -15.74 -3.06
N LEU A 187 10.53 -15.44 -1.97
CA LEU A 187 9.07 -15.52 -1.97
C LEU A 187 8.42 -14.47 -2.90
N GLY A 188 9.07 -13.32 -3.08
CA GLY A 188 8.66 -12.26 -4.03
C GLY A 188 8.54 -12.75 -5.48
N PHE A 189 9.37 -13.70 -5.92
CA PHE A 189 9.24 -14.31 -7.25
C PHE A 189 7.92 -15.08 -7.43
N PHE A 190 7.34 -15.61 -6.35
CA PHE A 190 6.09 -16.36 -6.37
C PHE A 190 4.87 -15.48 -6.09
N ILE A 191 5.05 -14.37 -5.36
CA ILE A 191 3.98 -13.43 -4.99
C ILE A 191 4.38 -12.02 -5.46
N PRO A 192 4.12 -11.66 -6.73
CA PRO A 192 4.56 -10.40 -7.34
C PRO A 192 3.65 -9.23 -6.94
N SER A 193 3.48 -9.02 -5.63
CA SER A 193 2.65 -7.96 -5.05
C SER A 193 3.14 -7.65 -3.65
N GLY A 194 3.91 -6.58 -3.46
CA GLY A 194 4.44 -6.20 -2.14
C GLY A 194 3.36 -6.06 -1.07
N GLY A 195 2.26 -5.38 -1.36
CA GLY A 195 1.15 -5.28 -0.38
C GLY A 195 0.55 -6.64 -0.01
N GLY A 196 0.32 -7.51 -1.01
CA GLY A 196 -0.25 -8.83 -0.81
C GLY A 196 0.69 -9.81 -0.09
N LYS A 197 1.96 -9.80 -0.50
CA LYS A 197 3.04 -10.57 0.11
C LYS A 197 3.20 -10.20 1.58
N TRP A 198 3.22 -8.90 1.90
CA TRP A 198 3.32 -8.45 3.30
C TRP A 198 2.17 -8.97 4.17
N ILE A 199 0.93 -8.95 3.67
CA ILE A 199 -0.23 -9.47 4.41
C ILE A 199 -0.04 -10.94 4.80
N ILE A 200 0.62 -11.73 3.93
CA ILE A 200 0.90 -13.15 4.15
C ILE A 200 2.11 -13.34 5.07
N GLU A 201 3.21 -12.63 4.82
CA GLU A 201 4.49 -12.85 5.50
C GLU A 201 4.57 -12.21 6.90
N ALA A 202 3.97 -11.03 7.06
CA ALA A 202 4.11 -10.23 8.27
C ALA A 202 3.83 -10.99 9.58
N PRO A 203 2.80 -11.85 9.70
CA PRO A 203 2.52 -12.53 10.95
C PRO A 203 3.69 -13.34 11.50
N TYR A 204 4.28 -14.21 10.68
CA TYR A 204 5.39 -15.06 11.13
C TYR A 204 6.73 -14.33 11.08
N VAL A 205 6.98 -13.45 10.10
CA VAL A 205 8.23 -12.65 10.04
C VAL A 205 8.36 -11.78 11.29
N MET A 206 7.27 -11.13 11.70
CA MET A 206 7.24 -10.29 12.91
C MET A 206 7.25 -11.12 14.19
N GLN A 207 6.68 -12.33 14.19
CA GLN A 207 6.79 -13.25 15.32
C GLN A 207 8.24 -13.68 15.55
N VAL A 208 8.97 -14.08 14.50
CA VAL A 208 10.40 -14.43 14.59
C VAL A 208 11.21 -13.25 15.11
N ALA A 209 10.94 -12.03 14.62
CA ALA A 209 11.61 -10.83 15.12
C ALA A 209 11.38 -10.63 16.61
N ASN A 210 10.14 -10.78 17.10
CA ASN A 210 9.83 -10.67 18.52
C ASN A 210 10.54 -11.76 19.34
N GLU A 211 10.52 -13.01 18.90
CA GLU A 211 11.16 -14.12 19.63
C GLU A 211 12.68 -13.96 19.71
N LEU A 212 13.31 -13.46 18.65
CA LEU A 212 14.75 -13.17 18.61
C LEU A 212 15.11 -11.79 19.21
N GLN A 213 14.15 -11.06 19.77
CA GLN A 213 14.32 -9.69 20.28
C GLN A 213 14.91 -8.72 19.25
N TYR A 214 14.62 -8.96 17.98
CA TYR A 214 15.02 -8.12 16.86
C TYR A 214 14.07 -6.93 16.71
N HIS A 215 14.62 -5.78 16.34
CA HIS A 215 13.84 -4.56 16.25
C HIS A 215 12.79 -4.62 15.13
N LEU A 216 11.50 -4.51 15.48
CA LEU A 216 10.37 -4.67 14.55
C LEU A 216 10.41 -3.67 13.38
N GLY A 217 10.81 -2.43 13.63
CA GLY A 217 10.99 -1.45 12.57
C GLY A 217 12.07 -1.85 11.55
N TRP A 218 13.10 -2.57 11.97
CA TRP A 218 14.15 -3.03 11.06
C TRP A 218 13.68 -4.24 10.27
N ALA A 219 12.92 -5.15 10.89
CA ALA A 219 12.29 -6.28 10.20
C ALA A 219 11.43 -5.82 9.01
N VAL A 220 10.61 -4.78 9.20
CA VAL A 220 9.84 -4.16 8.12
C VAL A 220 10.75 -3.59 7.02
N GLN A 221 11.89 -2.98 7.38
CA GLN A 221 12.81 -2.44 6.38
C GLN A 221 13.56 -3.52 5.60
N ILE A 222 13.91 -4.63 6.23
CA ILE A 222 14.50 -5.80 5.56
C ILE A 222 13.53 -6.32 4.50
N TYR A 223 12.25 -6.44 4.85
CA TYR A 223 11.20 -6.80 3.92
C TYR A 223 11.08 -5.81 2.74
N ASN A 224 11.00 -4.50 3.03
CA ASN A 224 10.89 -3.47 1.99
C ASN A 224 12.09 -3.47 1.04
N ALA A 225 13.30 -3.68 1.58
CA ALA A 225 14.51 -3.77 0.78
C ALA A 225 14.51 -5.02 -0.09
N ALA A 226 14.08 -6.17 0.44
CA ALA A 226 13.97 -7.41 -0.31
C ALA A 226 12.93 -7.35 -1.44
N GLU A 227 11.84 -6.60 -1.25
CA GLU A 227 10.83 -6.36 -2.29
C GLU A 227 11.30 -5.39 -3.38
N ALA A 228 12.27 -4.52 -3.08
CA ALA A 228 12.85 -3.59 -4.04
C ALA A 228 13.95 -4.22 -4.92
N LEU A 229 14.41 -5.44 -4.59
CA LEU A 229 15.42 -6.21 -5.34
C LEU A 229 14.77 -7.04 -6.45
#